data_AF-A0AA35KQC7-F1
#
_entry.id   AF-A0AA35KQC7-F1
#
_cell.length_a   1.000
_cell.length_b   1.000
_cell.length_c   1.000
_cell.angle_alpha   90.00
_cell.angle_beta   90.00
_cell.angle_gamma   90.00
#
_symmetry.space_group_name_H-M   'P 1'
#
loop_
_entity.id
_entity.type
_entity.pdbx_description
1 polymer ?
#
loop_
_entity_poly.entity_id
_entity_poly.type
_entity_poly.pdbx_seq_one_letter_code
_entity_poly.pdbx_strand_id
1 'polypeptide(L)'
;MDPAEAEFLAEQELVTIIPNFSMDRIYLIGGDLGPFNPGLPVDVPLWLAINLKQRQKCRLIPPEWMDVEKLEQIRDQERKEDTFTPMPSPFYMEITKLLLNYAVDNIPKADEIRTLVKDTWDTRIAKLRLSADSFVRQQEAHARVRGICDELLSFVV
;
A
#
# COMPACT_ATOMS: atom_id res chain seq x y z
N MET A 1 -7.99 5.79 -13.86
CA MET A 1 -7.35 6.57 -12.78
C MET A 1 -5.91 6.78 -13.19
N ASP A 2 -5.43 8.02 -13.16
CA ASP A 2 -4.01 8.31 -13.46
C ASP A 2 -3.13 7.81 -12.30
N PRO A 3 -1.91 7.27 -12.51
CA PRO A 3 -1.07 6.82 -11.41
C PRO A 3 -0.79 7.89 -10.35
N ALA A 4 -0.77 9.17 -10.72
CA ALA A 4 -0.61 10.26 -9.77
C ALA A 4 -1.86 10.45 -8.88
N GLU A 5 -3.06 10.17 -9.41
CA GLU A 5 -4.31 10.21 -8.65
C GLU A 5 -4.37 9.07 -7.63
N ALA A 6 -3.96 7.86 -8.02
CA ALA A 6 -3.88 6.71 -7.11
C ALA A 6 -2.87 6.96 -5.97
N GLU A 7 -1.69 7.51 -6.29
CA GLU A 7 -0.69 7.88 -5.28
C GLU A 7 -1.22 8.96 -4.31
N PHE A 8 -1.93 9.97 -4.83
CA PHE A 8 -2.56 11.01 -4.00
C PHE A 8 -3.63 10.45 -3.04
N LEU A 9 -4.40 9.46 -3.47
CA LEU A 9 -5.37 8.79 -2.60
C LEU A 9 -4.69 7.92 -1.55
N ALA A 10 -3.65 7.18 -1.94
CA ALA A 10 -2.85 6.36 -1.03
C ALA A 10 -2.18 7.17 0.08
N GLU A 11 -1.81 8.42 -0.20
CA GLU A 11 -1.20 9.33 0.77
C GLU A 11 -2.09 9.65 1.99
N GLN A 12 -3.40 9.38 1.91
CA GLN A 12 -4.33 9.55 3.04
C GLN A 12 -4.28 8.39 4.04
N GLU A 13 -3.69 7.26 3.69
CA GLU A 13 -3.57 6.10 4.57
C GLU A 13 -2.76 6.45 5.83
N LEU A 14 -3.21 5.96 6.98
CA LEU A 14 -2.54 6.19 8.25
C LEU A 14 -1.36 5.25 8.41
N VAL A 15 -0.22 5.81 8.81
CA VAL A 15 1.00 5.07 9.16
C VAL A 15 1.56 5.56 10.49
N THR A 16 2.24 4.66 11.19
CA THR A 16 2.83 4.97 12.49
C THR A 16 4.25 5.50 12.33
N ILE A 17 4.55 6.61 13.01
CA ILE A 17 5.90 7.17 13.11
C ILE A 17 6.32 7.33 14.57
N ILE A 18 7.62 7.40 14.80
CA ILE A 18 8.22 7.83 16.08
C ILE A 18 8.92 9.17 15.83
N PRO A 19 8.37 10.30 16.29
CA PRO A 19 8.97 11.62 16.09
C PRO A 19 10.17 11.83 17.03
N ASN A 20 11.06 12.73 16.65
CA ASN A 20 12.20 13.18 17.48
C ASN A 20 12.07 14.65 17.92
N PHE A 21 10.86 15.20 17.84
CA PHE A 21 10.53 16.58 18.19
C PHE A 21 9.29 16.62 19.07
N SER A 22 9.13 17.72 19.81
CA SER A 22 7.95 18.00 20.60
C SER A 22 7.07 19.01 19.87
N MET A 23 5.77 18.74 19.78
CA MET A 23 4.79 19.67 19.24
C MET A 23 3.40 19.33 19.78
N ASP A 24 2.63 20.35 20.12
CA ASP A 24 1.24 20.19 20.53
C ASP A 24 0.35 19.72 19.38
N ARG A 25 -0.93 19.47 19.68
CA ARG A 25 -1.91 19.05 18.68
C ARG A 25 -2.06 20.09 17.58
N ILE A 26 -2.17 19.60 16.34
CA ILE A 26 -2.48 20.39 15.16
C ILE A 26 -3.91 20.07 14.75
N TYR A 27 -4.75 21.09 14.62
CA TYR A 27 -6.14 20.96 14.18
C TYR A 27 -6.23 21.24 12.68
N LEU A 28 -6.48 20.22 11.85
CA LEU A 28 -6.65 20.37 10.40
C LEU A 28 -8.12 20.21 10.01
N ILE A 29 -8.48 20.68 8.81
CA ILE A 29 -9.82 20.47 8.24
C ILE A 29 -10.16 18.97 8.14
N GLY A 30 -9.16 18.14 7.84
CA GLY A 30 -9.30 16.69 7.70
C GLY A 30 -9.13 15.90 9.01
N GLY A 31 -9.00 16.56 10.15
CA GLY A 31 -8.81 15.92 11.46
C GLY A 31 -7.62 16.45 12.25
N ASP A 32 -7.49 15.98 13.49
CA ASP A 32 -6.45 16.42 14.41
C ASP A 32 -5.23 15.50 14.36
N LEU A 33 -4.04 16.07 14.44
CA LEU A 33 -2.76 15.34 14.47
C LEU A 33 -1.99 15.61 15.75
N GLY A 34 -1.28 14.60 16.24
CA GLY A 34 -0.48 14.68 17.46
C GLY A 34 -1.30 14.50 18.75
N PRO A 35 -0.75 14.86 19.92
CA PRO A 35 0.52 15.57 20.10
C PRO A 35 1.72 14.73 19.65
N PHE A 36 2.78 15.41 19.21
CA PHE A 36 4.04 14.77 18.85
C PHE A 36 4.97 14.82 20.05
N ASN A 37 5.18 13.66 20.66
CA ASN A 37 6.08 13.51 21.81
C ASN A 37 7.32 12.72 21.37
N PRO A 38 8.54 13.23 21.60
CA PRO A 38 9.75 12.53 21.19
C PRO A 38 9.80 11.10 21.70
N GLY A 39 10.08 10.14 20.80
CA GLY A 39 10.23 8.73 21.16
C GLY A 39 8.92 7.96 21.37
N LEU A 40 7.75 8.61 21.30
CA LEU A 40 6.45 7.94 21.42
C LEU A 40 5.80 7.74 20.04
N PRO A 41 5.29 6.54 19.72
CA PRO A 41 4.58 6.30 18.47
C PRO A 41 3.34 7.20 18.32
N VAL A 42 3.08 7.65 17.10
CA VAL A 42 1.87 8.40 16.71
C VAL A 42 1.49 8.07 15.27
N ASP A 43 0.19 7.90 15.03
CA ASP A 43 -0.35 7.68 13.69
C ASP A 43 -0.57 9.01 12.98
N VAL A 44 -0.11 9.08 11.74
CA VAL A 44 -0.26 10.24 10.87
C VAL A 44 -0.56 9.79 9.44
N PRO A 45 -1.19 10.65 8.62
CA PRO A 45 -1.30 10.40 7.18
C PRO A 45 0.08 10.19 6.53
N LEU A 46 0.13 9.32 5.53
CA LEU A 46 1.36 8.95 4.83
C LEU A 46 2.09 10.16 4.22
N TRP A 47 1.37 11.12 3.65
CA TRP A 47 1.98 12.36 3.13
C TRP A 47 2.79 13.11 4.21
N LEU A 48 2.29 13.15 5.45
CA LEU A 48 2.97 13.82 6.55
C LEU A 48 4.15 12.99 7.05
N ALA A 49 3.98 11.67 7.16
CA ALA A 49 5.06 10.76 7.54
C ALA A 49 6.27 10.91 6.60
N ILE A 50 6.04 10.92 5.29
CA ILE A 50 7.08 11.10 4.27
C ILE A 50 7.73 12.47 4.39
N ASN A 51 6.95 13.54 4.55
CA ASN A 51 7.48 14.89 4.71
C ASN A 51 8.40 15.01 5.95
N LEU A 52 7.97 14.47 7.08
CA LEU A 52 8.75 14.45 8.32
C LEU A 52 10.01 13.58 8.18
N LYS A 53 9.90 12.43 7.50
CA LYS A 53 11.03 11.53 7.25
C LYS A 53 12.13 12.20 6.41
N GLN A 54 11.76 12.87 5.31
CA GLN A 54 12.71 13.61 4.47
C GLN A 54 13.44 14.72 5.24
N ARG A 55 12.79 15.29 6.26
CA ARG A 55 13.36 16.31 7.16
C ARG A 55 14.11 15.72 8.36
N GLN A 56 14.28 14.39 8.42
CA GLN A 56 14.91 13.67 9.52
C GLN A 56 14.23 13.94 10.88
N LYS A 57 12.91 14.13 10.89
CA LYS A 57 12.11 14.44 12.08
C LYS A 57 11.37 13.24 12.68
N CYS A 58 11.45 12.08 12.05
CA CYS A 58 10.88 10.85 12.57
C CYS A 58 11.63 9.62 12.08
N ARG A 59 11.37 8.50 12.76
CA ARG A 59 11.58 7.15 12.27
C ARG A 59 10.22 6.58 11.86
N LEU A 60 10.15 5.94 10.70
CA LEU A 60 8.92 5.28 10.24
C LEU A 60 8.86 3.85 10.79
N ILE A 61 7.66 3.39 11.17
CA ILE A 61 7.41 1.98 11.49
C ILE A 61 6.70 1.36 10.28
N PRO A 62 7.25 0.28 9.67
CA PRO A 62 6.59 -0.36 8.55
C PRO A 62 5.21 -0.90 8.96
N PRO A 63 4.20 -0.84 8.08
CA PRO A 63 2.91 -1.48 8.32
C PRO A 63 3.05 -2.96 8.66
N GLU A 64 2.17 -3.50 9.50
CA GLU A 64 2.29 -4.88 10.01
C GLU A 64 2.25 -5.95 8.92
N TRP A 65 1.63 -5.65 7.77
CA TRP A 65 1.57 -6.53 6.60
C TRP A 65 2.84 -6.47 5.73
N MET A 66 3.66 -5.43 5.89
CA MET A 66 4.91 -5.23 5.16
C MET A 66 6.05 -6.02 5.81
N ASP A 67 5.81 -7.31 5.97
CA ASP A 67 6.73 -8.31 6.52
C ASP A 67 6.93 -9.42 5.48
N VAL A 68 8.15 -9.94 5.41
CA VAL A 68 8.53 -10.93 4.39
C VAL A 68 7.68 -12.20 4.50
N GLU A 69 7.52 -12.75 5.71
CA GLU A 69 6.81 -14.02 5.90
C GLU A 69 5.33 -13.88 5.53
N LYS A 70 4.72 -12.76 5.91
CA LYS A 70 3.32 -12.46 5.55
C LYS A 70 3.13 -12.23 4.05
N LEU A 71 4.06 -11.51 3.41
CA LEU A 71 3.99 -11.26 1.98
C LEU A 71 4.23 -12.54 1.16
N GLU A 72 5.08 -13.46 1.63
CA GLU A 72 5.21 -14.80 1.05
C GLU A 72 3.89 -15.58 1.12
N GLN A 73 3.23 -15.57 2.28
CA GLN A 73 1.92 -16.21 2.43
C GLN A 73 0.87 -15.62 1.49
N ILE A 74 0.81 -14.28 1.38
CA ILE A 74 -0.11 -13.59 0.46
C ILE A 74 0.18 -14.00 -0.99
N ARG A 75 1.44 -13.96 -1.41
CA ARG A 75 1.87 -14.35 -2.77
C ARG A 75 1.48 -15.79 -3.08
N ASP A 76 1.77 -16.71 -2.17
CA ASP A 76 1.53 -18.14 -2.37
C ASP A 76 0.04 -18.46 -2.38
N GLN A 77 -0.75 -17.79 -1.55
CA GLN A 77 -2.21 -17.88 -1.59
C GLN A 77 -2.77 -17.32 -2.91
N GLU A 78 -2.29 -16.17 -3.36
CA GLU A 78 -2.69 -15.56 -4.63
C GLU A 78 -2.32 -16.49 -5.81
N ARG A 79 -1.19 -17.20 -5.77
CA ARG A 79 -0.84 -18.18 -6.82
C ARG A 79 -1.72 -19.43 -6.79
N LYS A 80 -2.18 -19.84 -5.61
CA LYS A 80 -2.96 -21.07 -5.42
C LYS A 80 -4.44 -20.91 -5.80
N GLU A 81 -5.02 -19.77 -5.50
CA GLU A 81 -6.43 -19.51 -5.76
C GLU A 81 -6.67 -19.08 -7.20
N ASP A 82 -7.74 -19.57 -7.84
CA ASP A 82 -8.11 -19.15 -9.21
C ASP A 82 -8.71 -17.73 -9.23
N THR A 83 -9.19 -17.25 -8.09
CA THR A 83 -9.78 -15.91 -7.91
C THR A 83 -8.83 -14.97 -7.18
N PHE A 84 -9.10 -13.67 -7.23
CA PHE A 84 -8.29 -12.67 -6.50
C PHE A 84 -8.45 -12.84 -5.00
N THR A 85 -7.33 -12.91 -4.28
CA THR A 85 -7.37 -12.95 -2.82
C THR A 85 -7.48 -11.54 -2.23
N PRO A 86 -8.02 -11.38 -1.01
CA PRO A 86 -8.01 -10.08 -0.33
C PRO A 86 -6.58 -9.55 -0.13
N MET A 87 -6.39 -8.24 -0.30
CA MET A 87 -5.12 -7.56 -0.03
C MET A 87 -5.16 -6.81 1.30
N PRO A 88 -4.00 -6.60 1.95
CA PRO A 88 -3.94 -5.95 3.26
C PRO A 88 -4.31 -4.46 3.23
N SER A 89 -4.12 -3.78 2.09
CA SER A 89 -4.58 -2.41 1.84
C SER A 89 -5.02 -2.28 0.38
N PRO A 90 -6.03 -1.45 0.07
CA PRO A 90 -6.37 -1.11 -1.31
C PRO A 90 -5.22 -0.44 -2.07
N PHE A 91 -4.30 0.23 -1.36
CA PHE A 91 -3.18 0.99 -1.93
C PHE A 91 -1.81 0.36 -1.60
N TYR A 92 -1.75 -0.97 -1.45
CA TYR A 92 -0.53 -1.66 -1.02
C TYR A 92 0.68 -1.39 -1.94
N MET A 93 0.44 -1.15 -3.24
CA MET A 93 1.48 -0.85 -4.23
C MET A 93 2.08 0.53 -4.00
N GLU A 94 1.24 1.55 -3.91
CA GLU A 94 1.63 2.94 -3.70
C GLU A 94 2.30 3.11 -2.33
N ILE A 95 1.73 2.51 -1.27
CA ILE A 95 2.33 2.51 0.06
C ILE A 95 3.72 1.86 0.01
N THR A 96 3.85 0.67 -0.59
CA THR A 96 5.16 -0.01 -0.73
C THR A 96 6.16 0.85 -1.49
N LYS A 97 5.75 1.43 -2.63
CA LYS A 97 6.59 2.31 -3.45
C LYS A 97 7.09 3.50 -2.64
N LEU A 98 6.20 4.24 -1.99
CA LEU A 98 6.53 5.44 -1.23
C LEU A 98 7.43 5.11 -0.03
N LEU A 99 7.09 4.07 0.75
CA LEU A 99 7.87 3.68 1.93
C LEU A 99 9.25 3.16 1.56
N LEU A 100 9.38 2.32 0.54
CA LEU A 100 10.69 1.83 0.09
C LEU A 100 11.54 2.89 -0.62
N ASN A 101 10.96 4.00 -1.07
CA ASN A 101 11.72 5.11 -1.65
C ASN A 101 12.24 6.09 -0.59
N TYR A 102 11.44 6.39 0.44
CA TYR A 102 11.76 7.45 1.41
C TYR A 102 12.17 6.93 2.79
N ALA A 103 11.84 5.69 3.14
CA ALA A 103 12.04 5.12 4.47
C ALA A 103 12.69 3.72 4.44
N VAL A 104 13.44 3.40 3.38
CA VAL A 104 14.13 2.11 3.22
C VAL A 104 15.05 1.77 4.39
N ASP A 105 15.67 2.77 5.01
CA ASP A 105 16.54 2.62 6.19
C ASP A 105 15.79 2.16 7.44
N ASN A 106 14.46 2.18 7.43
CA ASN A 106 13.61 1.73 8.54
C ASN A 106 12.93 0.38 8.25
N ILE A 107 13.14 -0.19 7.07
CA ILE A 107 12.44 -1.37 6.57
C ILE A 107 13.46 -2.50 6.37
N PRO A 108 13.47 -3.53 7.22
CA PRO A 108 14.36 -4.67 7.05
C PRO A 108 13.98 -5.45 5.78
N LYS A 109 14.98 -5.99 5.07
CA LYS A 109 14.78 -6.82 3.87
C LYS A 109 13.95 -6.13 2.75
N ALA A 110 14.14 -4.83 2.58
CA ALA A 110 13.43 -4.00 1.61
C ALA A 110 13.39 -4.56 0.18
N ASP A 111 14.49 -5.12 -0.32
CA ASP A 111 14.56 -5.68 -1.68
C ASP A 111 13.73 -6.96 -1.85
N GLU A 112 13.63 -7.75 -0.79
CA GLU A 112 12.81 -8.96 -0.75
C GLU A 112 11.33 -8.59 -0.72
N ILE A 113 10.94 -7.64 0.12
CA ILE A 113 9.59 -7.05 0.16
C ILE A 113 9.20 -6.52 -1.23
N ARG A 114 10.11 -5.77 -1.88
CA ARG A 114 9.86 -5.23 -3.24
C ARG A 114 9.58 -6.35 -4.24
N THR A 115 10.35 -7.43 -4.18
CA THR A 115 10.17 -8.61 -5.04
C THR A 115 8.82 -9.28 -4.79
N LEU A 116 8.46 -9.52 -3.52
CA LEU A 116 7.21 -10.20 -3.16
C LEU A 116 5.96 -9.43 -3.56
N VAL A 117 5.97 -8.10 -3.35
CA VAL A 117 4.88 -7.22 -3.77
C VAL A 117 4.73 -7.24 -5.30
N LYS A 118 5.85 -7.18 -6.03
CA LYS A 118 5.84 -7.27 -7.48
C LYS A 118 5.34 -8.63 -8.00
N ASP A 119 5.80 -9.73 -7.42
CA ASP A 119 5.36 -11.08 -7.78
C ASP A 119 3.83 -11.24 -7.60
N THR A 120 3.30 -10.69 -6.52
CA THR A 120 1.85 -10.68 -6.23
C THR A 120 1.10 -9.87 -7.28
N TRP A 121 1.59 -8.66 -7.60
CA TRP A 121 1.03 -7.82 -8.65
C TRP A 121 1.02 -8.51 -10.02
N ASP A 122 2.15 -9.06 -10.45
CA ASP A 122 2.29 -9.73 -11.75
C ASP A 122 1.33 -10.93 -11.86
N THR A 123 1.17 -11.69 -10.76
CA THR A 123 0.19 -12.80 -10.68
C THR A 123 -1.23 -12.28 -10.87
N ARG A 124 -1.60 -11.18 -10.22
CA ARG A 124 -2.95 -10.59 -10.32
C ARG A 124 -3.22 -10.00 -11.69
N ILE A 125 -2.25 -9.35 -12.33
CA ILE A 125 -2.36 -8.87 -13.72
C ILE A 125 -2.56 -10.04 -14.68
N ALA A 126 -1.85 -11.15 -14.49
CA ALA A 126 -2.04 -12.34 -15.32
C ALA A 126 -3.46 -12.91 -15.18
N LYS A 127 -3.97 -13.05 -13.96
CA LYS A 127 -5.37 -13.47 -13.71
C LYS A 127 -6.39 -12.53 -14.35
N LEU A 128 -6.15 -11.22 -14.24
CA LEU A 128 -7.04 -10.21 -14.80
C LEU A 128 -7.14 -10.32 -16.32
N ARG A 129 -6.00 -10.49 -17.00
CA ARG A 129 -5.95 -10.70 -18.46
C ARG A 129 -6.70 -11.96 -18.87
N LEU A 130 -6.49 -13.07 -18.16
CA LEU A 130 -7.18 -14.33 -18.44
C LEU A 130 -8.70 -14.20 -18.24
N SER A 131 -9.13 -13.52 -17.18
CA SER A 131 -10.54 -13.26 -16.89
C SER A 131 -11.20 -12.36 -17.94
N ALA A 132 -10.47 -11.34 -18.44
CA ALA A 132 -10.96 -10.48 -19.51
C ALA A 132 -11.08 -11.24 -20.84
N ASP A 133 -10.07 -12.06 -21.18
CA ASP A 133 -10.07 -12.88 -22.38
C ASP A 133 -11.23 -13.90 -22.38
N SER A 134 -11.51 -14.55 -21.24
CA SER A 134 -12.63 -15.49 -21.14
C SER A 134 -13.98 -14.79 -21.31
N PHE A 135 -14.15 -13.61 -20.72
CA PHE A 135 -15.36 -12.80 -20.81
C PHE A 135 -15.70 -12.43 -22.26
N VAL A 136 -14.71 -11.94 -23.01
CA VAL A 136 -14.87 -11.57 -24.42
C VAL A 136 -15.23 -12.78 -25.28
N ARG A 137 -14.54 -13.92 -25.06
CA ARG A 137 -14.79 -15.15 -25.84
C ARG A 137 -16.17 -15.74 -25.61
N GLN A 138 -16.68 -15.65 -24.38
CA GLN A 138 -17.96 -16.23 -24.00
C GLN A 138 -19.16 -15.31 -24.27
N GLN A 139 -18.92 -14.07 -24.73
CA GLN A 139 -19.94 -13.04 -24.95
C GLN A 139 -20.82 -12.83 -23.71
N GLU A 140 -20.21 -12.90 -22.53
CA GLU A 140 -20.93 -12.69 -21.28
C GLU A 140 -21.38 -11.23 -21.15
N ALA A 141 -22.58 -11.01 -20.59
CA ALA A 141 -23.13 -9.68 -20.36
C ALA A 141 -22.78 -9.11 -18.97
N HIS A 142 -22.21 -9.92 -18.07
CA HIS A 142 -21.94 -9.54 -16.69
C HIS A 142 -20.76 -10.33 -16.11
N ALA A 143 -19.76 -9.63 -15.57
CA ALA A 143 -18.67 -10.22 -14.79
C ALA A 143 -18.68 -9.66 -13.36
N ARG A 144 -18.54 -10.53 -12.35
CA ARG A 144 -18.38 -10.11 -10.96
C ARG A 144 -16.94 -10.27 -10.54
N VAL A 145 -16.26 -9.15 -10.34
CA VAL A 145 -14.87 -9.16 -9.92
C VAL A 145 -14.80 -8.75 -8.45
N ARG A 146 -14.39 -9.67 -7.57
CA ARG A 146 -14.20 -9.41 -6.13
C ARG A 146 -12.72 -9.39 -5.81
N GLY A 147 -12.32 -8.57 -4.84
CA GLY A 147 -10.97 -8.58 -4.29
C GLY A 147 -9.94 -7.80 -5.09
N ILE A 148 -10.32 -7.08 -6.16
CA ILE A 148 -9.40 -6.21 -6.91
C ILE A 148 -9.15 -4.89 -6.15
N CYS A 149 -7.89 -4.42 -6.18
CA CYS A 149 -7.48 -3.11 -5.65
C CYS A 149 -7.70 -2.01 -6.71
N ASP A 150 -7.90 -0.77 -6.29
CA ASP A 150 -8.29 0.35 -7.18
C ASP A 150 -7.32 0.58 -8.34
N GLU A 151 -6.01 0.39 -8.12
CA GLU A 151 -5.01 0.51 -9.18
C GLU A 151 -5.21 -0.54 -10.30
N LEU A 152 -5.57 -1.78 -9.95
CA LEU A 152 -5.87 -2.83 -10.93
C LEU A 152 -7.18 -2.58 -11.68
N LEU A 153 -8.17 -1.93 -11.05
CA LEU A 153 -9.41 -1.51 -11.72
C LEU A 153 -9.14 -0.48 -12.83
N SER A 154 -8.14 0.37 -12.64
CA SER A 154 -7.75 1.37 -13.66
C SER A 154 -7.21 0.78 -14.95
N PHE A 155 -6.74 -0.48 -14.93
CA PHE A 155 -6.29 -1.21 -16.12
C PHE A 155 -7.43 -1.96 -16.86
N VAL A 156 -8.64 -1.99 -16.29
CA VAL A 156 -9.81 -2.68 -16.87
C VAL A 156 -10.75 -1.70 -17.59
N VAL A 157 -10.70 -0.40 -17.26
CA VAL A 157 -11.60 0.64 -17.76
C VAL A 157 -10.85 1.65 -18.61
#